data_AF-A0A969A373-F1
#
_entry.id   AF-A0A969A373-F1
#
_cell.length_a   1.000
_cell.length_b   1.000
_cell.length_c   1.000
_cell.angle_alpha   90.00
_cell.angle_beta   90.00
_cell.angle_gamma   90.00
#
_symmetry.space_group_name_H-M   'P 1'
#
loop_
_entity.id
_entity.type
_entity.pdbx_description
1 polymer ?
#
loop_
_entity_poly.entity_id
_entity_poly.type
_entity_poly.pdbx_seq_one_letter_code
_entity_poly.pdbx_strand_id
1 'polypeptide(L)'
;MSLNNGKRETRRDNAQSHTARRNTNSNQSIPKTWFKLLYFLLVAAGLYFAFLNINPYVVAIKIIGSKIESADFMRLVSFIPIINGIANAIGQSIYWIIGAIFWGCIQLIEVTPIILYQHGGFLKEVISGAESTSQYQVKDGDDPTLKALKAAYNLLPIAFIKNLDRLRVFTYTVDAFVCLSVYSPVDTGKLEDFFWVIAIGQWQRINYQNLVLSFFTLFAIEAILYLVLNVGKLAFTVKRASR
;
A
#
# COMPACT_ATOMS: atom_id res chain seq x y z
N MET A 1 -24.84 17.67 -68.17
CA MET A 1 -24.07 17.96 -69.40
C MET A 1 -22.79 18.68 -69.00
N SER A 2 -21.69 18.40 -69.71
CA SER A 2 -20.33 18.94 -69.57
C SER A 2 -19.40 18.31 -68.51
N LEU A 3 -18.58 17.41 -69.04
CA LEU A 3 -17.36 16.83 -68.47
C LEU A 3 -16.24 17.88 -68.43
N ASN A 4 -15.28 17.77 -67.49
CA ASN A 4 -13.94 18.25 -67.79
C ASN A 4 -12.87 17.26 -67.33
N ASN A 5 -12.16 16.74 -68.33
CA ASN A 5 -11.02 15.84 -68.28
C ASN A 5 -9.74 16.67 -68.06
N GLY A 6 -8.97 16.34 -67.02
CA GLY A 6 -7.59 16.80 -66.86
C GLY A 6 -6.66 15.60 -66.65
N LYS A 7 -6.02 15.16 -67.74
CA LYS A 7 -5.12 14.00 -67.81
C LYS A 7 -3.67 14.48 -68.01
N ARG A 8 -2.70 13.67 -67.55
CA ARG A 8 -1.26 13.58 -67.87
C ARG A 8 -0.29 14.25 -66.88
N GLU A 9 0.42 13.46 -66.07
CA GLU A 9 1.66 12.67 -66.34
C GLU A 9 2.93 13.52 -66.21
N THR A 10 3.77 13.25 -65.21
CA THR A 10 5.22 13.11 -65.45
C THR A 10 5.89 12.27 -64.36
N ARG A 11 6.43 11.14 -64.81
CA ARG A 11 7.32 10.20 -64.14
C ARG A 11 8.72 10.83 -64.07
N ARG A 12 9.38 10.83 -62.91
CA ARG A 12 10.85 10.89 -62.80
C ARG A 12 11.34 10.00 -61.68
N ASP A 13 11.99 8.93 -62.11
CA ASP A 13 12.90 8.08 -61.37
C ASP A 13 14.15 8.85 -60.91
N ASN A 14 14.92 8.22 -60.02
CA ASN A 14 16.27 8.52 -59.52
C ASN A 14 16.37 9.21 -58.16
N ALA A 15 16.58 8.41 -57.11
CA ALA A 15 17.93 8.21 -56.56
C ALA A 15 17.85 7.30 -55.32
N GLN A 16 18.18 6.03 -55.52
CA GLN A 16 18.57 5.13 -54.44
C GLN A 16 19.87 5.63 -53.81
N SER A 17 19.77 6.40 -52.72
CA SER A 17 20.89 6.56 -51.79
C SER A 17 20.84 5.41 -50.80
N HIS A 18 21.69 4.42 -51.05
CA HIS A 18 22.08 3.37 -50.10
C HIS A 18 22.70 3.98 -48.83
N THR A 19 21.89 4.48 -47.91
CA THR A 19 22.30 4.53 -46.50
C THR A 19 21.96 3.20 -45.88
N ALA A 20 22.98 2.36 -45.77
CA ALA A 20 22.99 1.14 -44.98
C ALA A 20 22.58 1.47 -43.54
N ARG A 21 21.28 1.41 -43.26
CA ARG A 21 20.75 1.38 -41.90
C ARG A 21 21.13 0.03 -41.32
N ARG A 22 22.29 0.00 -40.69
CA ARG A 22 22.79 -1.10 -39.88
C ARG A 22 21.80 -1.28 -38.72
N ASN A 23 20.74 -2.07 -38.97
CA ASN A 23 19.86 -2.60 -37.93
C ASN A 23 20.67 -3.62 -37.14
N THR A 24 21.59 -3.15 -36.30
CA THR A 24 22.02 -3.92 -35.14
C THR A 24 20.85 -3.91 -34.15
N ASN A 25 19.84 -4.72 -34.46
CA ASN A 25 18.91 -5.25 -33.47
C ASN A 25 19.77 -6.10 -32.53
N SER A 26 20.48 -5.45 -31.60
CA SER A 26 20.97 -6.12 -30.41
C SER A 26 19.73 -6.52 -29.62
N ASN A 27 19.21 -7.70 -29.97
CA ASN A 27 18.08 -8.35 -29.34
C ASN A 27 18.52 -8.79 -27.94
N GLN A 28 18.78 -7.82 -27.07
CA GLN A 28 18.99 -8.03 -25.64
C GLN A 28 17.62 -8.36 -25.05
N SER A 29 17.17 -9.59 -25.32
CA SER A 29 16.01 -10.14 -24.65
C SER A 29 16.35 -10.20 -23.16
N ILE A 30 15.72 -9.34 -22.36
CA ILE A 30 15.86 -9.37 -20.91
C ILE A 30 15.46 -10.80 -20.48
N PRO A 31 16.37 -11.55 -19.84
CA PRO A 31 16.10 -12.94 -19.54
C PRO A 31 14.92 -13.02 -18.57
N LYS A 32 13.87 -13.74 -18.96
CA LYS A 32 12.64 -13.94 -18.16
C LYS A 32 12.94 -14.44 -16.73
N THR A 33 14.07 -15.10 -16.54
CA THR A 33 14.59 -15.58 -15.25
C THR A 33 14.91 -14.44 -14.29
N TRP A 34 15.39 -13.29 -14.78
CA TRP A 34 15.75 -12.13 -13.95
C TRP A 34 14.53 -11.55 -13.23
N PHE A 35 13.40 -11.38 -13.93
CA PHE A 35 12.16 -10.89 -13.33
C PHE A 35 11.61 -11.85 -12.26
N LYS A 36 11.74 -13.17 -12.47
CA LYS A 36 11.33 -14.17 -11.47
C LYS A 36 12.18 -14.09 -10.22
N LEU A 37 13.50 -13.98 -10.38
CA LEU A 37 14.43 -13.84 -9.26
C LEU A 37 14.16 -12.55 -8.48
N LEU A 38 14.03 -11.42 -9.17
CA LEU A 38 13.72 -10.14 -8.54
C LEU A 38 12.39 -10.17 -7.79
N TYR A 39 11.35 -10.75 -8.40
CA TYR A 39 10.05 -10.93 -7.73
C TYR A 39 10.19 -11.76 -6.45
N PHE A 40 10.90 -12.88 -6.50
CA PHE A 40 11.11 -13.73 -5.32
C PHE A 40 11.90 -13.02 -4.22
N LEU A 41 12.96 -12.28 -4.58
CA LEU A 41 13.74 -11.49 -3.62
C LEU A 41 12.87 -10.40 -2.96
N LEU A 42 12.01 -9.72 -3.73
CA LEU A 42 11.09 -8.72 -3.18
C LEU A 42 10.04 -9.34 -2.26
N VAL A 43 9.48 -10.51 -2.61
CA VAL A 43 8.55 -11.23 -1.73
C VAL A 43 9.25 -11.66 -0.43
N ALA A 44 10.46 -12.21 -0.52
CA ALA A 44 11.25 -12.59 0.65
C ALA A 44 11.58 -11.38 1.54
N ALA A 45 11.97 -10.25 0.94
CA ALA A 45 12.16 -8.99 1.65
C ALA A 45 10.87 -8.52 2.34
N GLY A 46 9.72 -8.60 1.64
CA GLY A 46 8.42 -8.24 2.20
C GLY A 46 8.05 -9.08 3.42
N LEU A 47 8.28 -10.40 3.37
CA LEU A 47 8.04 -11.29 4.51
C LEU A 47 8.99 -10.99 5.69
N TYR A 48 10.25 -10.69 5.41
CA TYR A 48 11.23 -10.32 6.43
C TYR A 48 10.84 -9.02 7.14
N PHE A 49 10.51 -7.96 6.37
CA PHE A 49 10.05 -6.70 6.95
C PHE A 49 8.70 -6.83 7.65
N ALA A 50 7.81 -7.71 7.19
CA ALA A 50 6.54 -7.97 7.85
C ALA A 50 6.77 -8.55 9.25
N PHE A 51 7.69 -9.53 9.34
CA PHE A 51 8.11 -10.08 10.62
C PHE A 51 8.69 -9.03 11.56
N LEU A 52 9.56 -8.15 11.06
CA LEU A 52 10.14 -7.06 11.86
C LEU A 52 9.08 -6.05 12.32
N ASN A 53 8.14 -5.69 11.45
CA ASN A 53 7.12 -4.69 11.71
C ASN A 53 6.08 -5.13 12.74
N ILE A 54 5.95 -6.43 13.02
CA ILE A 54 5.08 -6.93 14.11
C ILE A 54 5.64 -6.53 15.48
N ASN A 55 6.97 -6.45 15.64
CA ASN A 55 7.64 -6.21 16.93
C ASN A 55 7.09 -4.99 17.72
N PRO A 56 6.98 -3.77 17.15
CA PRO A 56 6.46 -2.63 17.91
C PRO A 56 5.05 -2.86 18.46
N TYR A 57 4.20 -3.61 17.75
CA TYR A 57 2.86 -3.95 18.24
C TYR A 57 2.91 -4.92 19.41
N VAL A 58 3.81 -5.91 19.35
CA VAL A 58 4.04 -6.84 20.46
C VAL A 58 4.51 -6.07 21.71
N VAL A 59 5.42 -5.11 21.54
CA VAL A 59 5.90 -4.26 22.65
C VAL A 59 4.78 -3.38 23.19
N ALA A 60 3.99 -2.74 22.32
CA ALA A 60 2.86 -1.90 22.73
C ALA A 60 1.83 -2.69 23.55
N ILE A 61 1.47 -3.91 23.10
CA ILE A 61 0.55 -4.78 23.83
C ILE A 61 1.14 -5.22 25.15
N LYS A 62 2.45 -5.51 25.23
CA LYS A 62 3.11 -5.83 26.51
C LYS A 62 3.05 -4.66 27.50
N ILE A 63 3.24 -3.42 27.03
CA ILE A 63 3.13 -2.21 27.87
C ILE A 63 1.71 -2.01 28.37
N ILE A 64 0.70 -2.28 27.53
CA ILE A 64 -0.70 -2.19 27.92
C ILE A 64 -1.03 -3.31 28.91
N GLY A 65 -0.64 -4.55 28.61
CA GLY A 65 -0.87 -5.73 29.44
C GLY A 65 -0.21 -5.66 30.80
N SER A 66 0.99 -5.06 30.92
CA SER A 66 1.65 -4.88 32.21
C SER A 66 1.02 -3.79 33.08
N LYS A 67 0.29 -2.84 32.50
CA LYS A 67 -0.47 -1.81 33.23
C LYS A 67 -1.84 -2.31 33.67
N ILE A 68 -2.37 -3.33 33.00
CA ILE A 68 -3.64 -3.97 33.32
C ILE A 68 -3.34 -5.13 34.28
N GLU A 69 -3.06 -4.81 35.55
CA GLU A 69 -3.04 -5.80 36.65
C GLU A 69 -4.47 -6.30 37.00
N SER A 70 -5.40 -6.36 36.04
CA SER A 70 -6.75 -6.84 36.31
C SER A 70 -6.81 -8.36 36.20
N ALA A 71 -7.45 -8.97 37.20
CA ALA A 71 -7.61 -10.41 37.38
C ALA A 71 -8.21 -11.16 36.16
N ASP A 72 -8.77 -10.45 35.17
CA ASP A 72 -9.40 -11.01 33.98
C ASP A 72 -8.38 -11.42 32.90
N PHE A 73 -7.29 -10.67 32.70
CA PHE A 73 -6.21 -11.09 31.80
C PHE A 73 -5.44 -12.28 32.39
N MET A 74 -5.18 -12.25 33.70
CA MET A 74 -4.63 -13.39 34.43
C MET A 74 -5.56 -14.60 34.41
N ARG A 75 -6.89 -14.42 34.45
CA ARG A 75 -7.86 -15.53 34.28
C ARG A 75 -7.79 -16.17 32.90
N LEU A 76 -7.71 -15.38 31.83
CA LEU A 76 -7.55 -15.88 30.46
C LEU A 76 -6.25 -16.69 30.31
N VAL A 77 -5.16 -16.26 30.96
CA VAL A 77 -3.86 -16.93 30.97
C VAL A 77 -3.83 -18.16 31.91
N SER A 78 -4.60 -18.16 33.00
CA SER A 78 -4.61 -19.23 34.02
C SER A 78 -5.29 -20.53 33.60
N PHE A 79 -6.03 -20.54 32.48
CA PHE A 79 -6.66 -21.76 31.93
C PHE A 79 -5.66 -22.76 31.32
N ILE A 80 -4.36 -22.45 31.31
CA ILE A 80 -3.32 -23.29 30.72
C ILE A 80 -2.38 -23.80 31.83
N PRO A 81 -2.63 -24.98 32.40
CA PRO A 81 -1.87 -25.49 33.55
C PRO A 81 -0.65 -26.31 33.10
N ILE A 82 0.42 -25.69 32.60
CA ILE A 82 1.72 -26.37 32.41
C ILE A 82 2.91 -25.42 32.67
N ILE A 83 3.50 -25.57 33.86
CA ILE A 83 4.92 -25.42 34.25
C ILE A 83 5.65 -24.17 33.72
N ASN A 84 6.02 -23.26 34.63
CA ASN A 84 6.71 -21.95 34.49
C ASN A 84 7.60 -21.67 33.25
N GLY A 85 8.23 -22.67 32.62
CA GLY A 85 8.95 -22.50 31.33
C GLY A 85 8.03 -22.45 30.10
N ILE A 86 6.99 -23.28 30.06
CA ILE A 86 5.98 -23.31 28.99
C ILE A 86 5.03 -22.12 29.14
N ALA A 87 4.65 -21.76 30.36
CA ALA A 87 3.85 -20.56 30.62
C ALA A 87 4.54 -19.26 30.13
N ASN A 88 5.86 -19.14 30.30
CA ASN A 88 6.62 -18.01 29.75
C ASN A 88 6.71 -18.04 28.21
N ALA A 89 6.88 -19.22 27.61
CA ALA A 89 6.89 -19.37 26.15
C ALA A 89 5.51 -19.08 25.53
N ILE A 90 4.43 -19.56 26.16
CA ILE A 90 3.04 -19.32 25.76
C ILE A 90 2.68 -17.85 25.98
N GLY A 91 3.09 -17.26 27.10
CA GLY A 91 2.91 -15.85 27.42
C GLY A 91 3.63 -14.94 26.44
N GLN A 92 4.82 -15.28 25.96
CA GLN A 92 5.46 -14.52 24.87
C GLN A 92 4.75 -14.73 23.52
N SER A 93 4.29 -15.95 23.25
CA SER A 93 3.59 -16.27 22.00
C SER A 93 2.25 -15.56 21.87
N ILE A 94 1.50 -15.36 22.96
CA ILE A 94 0.20 -14.67 22.90
C ILE A 94 0.36 -13.19 22.52
N TYR A 95 1.38 -12.50 23.04
CA TYR A 95 1.65 -11.12 22.65
C TYR A 95 2.05 -11.01 21.17
N TRP A 96 2.80 -11.98 20.67
CA TRP A 96 3.14 -12.07 19.24
C TRP A 96 1.91 -12.30 18.36
N ILE A 97 1.00 -13.19 18.76
CA ILE A 97 -0.24 -13.45 18.01
C ILE A 97 -1.13 -12.19 17.99
N ILE A 98 -1.38 -11.58 19.15
CA ILE A 98 -2.22 -10.37 19.24
C ILE A 98 -1.55 -9.22 18.47
N GLY A 99 -0.24 -9.06 18.60
CA GLY A 99 0.53 -8.05 17.87
C GLY A 99 0.47 -8.25 16.36
N ALA A 100 0.60 -9.48 15.89
CA ALA A 100 0.49 -9.82 14.47
C ALA A 100 -0.92 -9.57 13.92
N ILE A 101 -1.97 -9.88 14.70
CA ILE A 101 -3.36 -9.60 14.31
C ILE A 101 -3.58 -8.09 14.20
N PHE A 102 -3.17 -7.33 15.22
CA PHE A 102 -3.38 -5.89 15.24
C PHE A 102 -2.59 -5.17 14.14
N TRP A 103 -1.32 -5.52 13.95
CA TRP A 103 -0.51 -5.06 12.82
C TRP A 103 -1.17 -5.45 11.49
N GLY A 104 -1.60 -6.71 11.34
CA GLY A 104 -2.23 -7.20 10.12
C GLY A 104 -3.49 -6.41 9.74
N CYS A 105 -4.31 -6.02 10.72
CA CYS A 105 -5.48 -5.17 10.49
C CYS A 105 -5.10 -3.78 9.99
N ILE A 106 -4.12 -3.13 10.63
CA ILE A 106 -3.60 -1.80 10.20
C ILE A 106 -3.00 -1.90 8.81
N GLN A 107 -2.10 -2.86 8.61
CA GLN A 107 -1.40 -3.05 7.35
C GLN A 107 -2.38 -3.32 6.20
N LEU A 108 -3.42 -4.14 6.43
CA LEU A 108 -4.46 -4.43 5.42
C LEU A 108 -5.15 -3.14 4.96
N ILE A 109 -5.51 -2.25 5.88
CA ILE A 109 -6.14 -0.97 5.57
C ILE A 109 -5.19 -0.08 4.75
N GLU A 110 -3.91 -0.04 5.11
CA GLU A 110 -2.90 0.78 4.45
C GLU A 110 -2.56 0.31 3.03
N VAL A 111 -2.39 -1.00 2.83
CA VAL A 111 -2.05 -1.55 1.52
C VAL A 111 -3.24 -1.74 0.58
N THR A 112 -4.48 -1.78 1.09
CA THR A 112 -5.68 -1.96 0.26
C THR A 112 -5.78 -0.91 -0.85
N PRO A 113 -5.69 0.41 -0.58
CA PRO A 113 -5.71 1.42 -1.64
C PRO A 113 -4.60 1.24 -2.67
N ILE A 114 -3.40 0.83 -2.24
CA ILE A 114 -2.27 0.58 -3.14
C ILE A 114 -2.61 -0.53 -4.13
N ILE A 115 -3.11 -1.66 -3.63
CA ILE A 115 -3.47 -2.81 -4.47
C ILE A 115 -4.60 -2.43 -5.44
N LEU A 116 -5.64 -1.75 -4.94
CA LEU A 116 -6.80 -1.35 -5.74
C LEU A 116 -6.43 -0.36 -6.86
N TYR A 117 -5.65 0.68 -6.56
CA TYR A 117 -5.21 1.66 -7.56
C TYR A 117 -4.24 1.08 -8.58
N GLN A 118 -3.53 0.02 -8.23
CA GLN A 118 -2.68 -0.69 -9.17
C GLN A 118 -3.49 -1.61 -10.10
N HIS A 119 -4.74 -1.97 -9.79
CA HIS A 119 -5.56 -2.86 -10.59
C HIS A 119 -6.38 -2.09 -11.64
N GLY A 120 -5.87 -2.01 -12.87
CA GLY A 120 -6.50 -1.24 -13.96
C GLY A 120 -7.94 -1.66 -14.27
N GLY A 121 -8.30 -2.93 -14.08
CA GLY A 121 -9.68 -3.39 -14.23
C GLY A 121 -10.62 -2.85 -13.15
N PHE A 122 -10.12 -2.69 -11.91
CA PHE A 122 -10.90 -2.10 -10.82
C PHE A 122 -11.12 -0.61 -11.07
N LEU A 123 -10.05 0.12 -11.43
CA LEU A 123 -10.18 1.54 -11.78
C LEU A 123 -11.13 1.74 -12.96
N LYS A 124 -11.05 0.89 -14.00
CA LYS A 124 -11.97 0.94 -15.13
C LYS A 124 -13.41 0.69 -14.68
N GLU A 125 -13.65 -0.26 -13.79
CA GLU A 125 -14.99 -0.54 -13.27
C GLU A 125 -15.51 0.59 -12.38
N VAL A 126 -14.67 1.22 -11.57
CA VAL A 126 -15.05 2.39 -10.76
C VAL A 126 -15.37 3.60 -11.65
N ILE A 127 -14.55 3.86 -12.67
CA ILE A 127 -14.78 4.93 -13.65
C ILE A 127 -16.04 4.65 -14.45
N SER A 128 -16.17 3.44 -15.00
CA SER A 128 -17.36 3.02 -15.74
C SER A 128 -18.58 3.07 -14.84
N GLY A 129 -18.50 2.66 -13.58
CA GLY A 129 -19.59 2.81 -12.62
C GLY A 129 -19.95 4.27 -12.37
N ALA A 130 -18.96 5.16 -12.27
CA ALA A 130 -19.20 6.59 -12.11
C ALA A 130 -19.80 7.25 -13.37
N GLU A 131 -19.46 6.76 -14.58
CA GLU A 131 -19.92 7.29 -15.86
C GLU A 131 -21.22 6.65 -16.39
N SER A 132 -21.39 5.34 -16.20
CA SER A 132 -22.48 4.52 -16.74
C SER A 132 -23.65 4.33 -15.78
N THR A 133 -23.45 4.59 -14.48
CA THR A 133 -24.59 4.78 -13.60
C THR A 133 -25.31 6.01 -14.11
N SER A 134 -26.45 5.79 -14.77
CA SER A 134 -27.40 6.84 -15.11
C SER A 134 -27.78 7.49 -13.79
N GLN A 135 -27.04 8.54 -13.42
CA GLN A 135 -27.17 9.20 -12.13
C GLN A 135 -28.65 9.41 -11.91
N TYR A 136 -29.20 8.80 -10.87
CA TYR A 136 -30.63 8.89 -10.66
C TYR A 136 -30.95 10.37 -10.56
N GLN A 137 -31.71 10.89 -11.53
CA GLN A 137 -32.12 12.28 -11.50
C GLN A 137 -32.95 12.49 -10.24
N VAL A 138 -32.43 13.34 -9.37
CA VAL A 138 -33.12 13.80 -8.18
C VAL A 138 -34.14 14.83 -8.67
N LYS A 139 -35.42 14.48 -8.66
CA LYS A 139 -36.51 15.37 -9.12
C LYS A 139 -37.10 16.09 -7.93
N ASP A 140 -37.56 17.33 -8.12
CA ASP A 140 -38.13 18.12 -7.02
C ASP A 140 -39.41 17.52 -6.42
N GLY A 141 -40.15 16.72 -7.18
CA GLY A 141 -41.33 15.98 -6.71
C GLY A 141 -41.06 14.63 -6.04
N ASP A 142 -39.79 14.19 -5.96
CA ASP A 142 -39.46 12.94 -5.27
C ASP A 142 -39.67 13.07 -3.75
N ASP A 143 -40.09 11.98 -3.11
CA ASP A 143 -40.11 11.86 -1.65
C ASP A 143 -38.73 12.20 -1.06
N PRO A 144 -38.63 12.91 0.08
CA PRO A 144 -37.35 13.26 0.69
C PRO A 144 -36.41 12.07 0.92
N THR A 145 -36.96 10.91 1.28
CA THR A 145 -36.19 9.67 1.48
C THR A 145 -35.64 9.15 0.16
N LEU A 146 -36.45 9.17 -0.89
CA LEU A 146 -36.04 8.76 -2.24
C LEU A 146 -34.95 9.69 -2.79
N LYS A 147 -35.05 11.01 -2.55
CA LYS A 147 -34.01 11.98 -2.90
C LYS A 147 -32.68 11.64 -2.22
N ALA A 148 -32.72 11.36 -0.92
CA ALA A 148 -31.53 10.99 -0.15
C ALA A 148 -30.87 9.70 -0.66
N LEU A 149 -31.67 8.67 -0.96
CA LEU A 149 -31.19 7.40 -1.50
C LEU A 149 -30.55 7.56 -2.88
N LYS A 150 -31.18 8.33 -3.79
CA LYS A 150 -30.62 8.64 -5.12
C LYS A 150 -29.28 9.37 -5.01
N ALA A 151 -29.20 10.39 -4.13
CA ALA A 151 -27.96 11.11 -3.89
C ALA A 151 -26.85 10.21 -3.30
N ALA A 152 -27.20 9.37 -2.32
CA ALA A 152 -26.25 8.44 -1.72
C ALA A 152 -25.72 7.41 -2.72
N TYR A 153 -26.60 6.85 -3.57
CA TYR A 153 -26.22 5.88 -4.60
C TYR A 153 -25.28 6.49 -5.63
N ASN A 154 -25.58 7.69 -6.14
CA ASN A 154 -24.74 8.38 -7.12
C ASN A 154 -23.34 8.72 -6.57
N LEU A 155 -23.23 8.94 -5.25
CA LEU A 155 -21.97 9.24 -4.58
C LEU A 155 -21.18 7.98 -4.18
N LEU A 156 -21.80 6.81 -4.15
CA LEU A 156 -21.25 5.60 -3.53
C LEU A 156 -19.87 5.19 -4.09
N PRO A 157 -19.64 5.14 -5.42
CA PRO A 157 -18.34 4.73 -5.96
C PRO A 157 -17.19 5.68 -5.55
N ILE A 158 -17.45 6.99 -5.58
CA ILE A 158 -16.47 8.02 -5.22
C ILE A 158 -16.29 8.08 -3.69
N ALA A 159 -17.38 7.95 -2.94
CA ALA A 159 -17.36 7.97 -1.48
C ALA A 159 -16.58 6.78 -0.92
N PHE A 160 -16.69 5.59 -1.52
CA PHE A 160 -15.91 4.42 -1.14
C PHE A 160 -14.41 4.69 -1.22
N ILE A 161 -13.94 5.18 -2.37
CA ILE A 161 -12.52 5.52 -2.59
C ILE A 161 -12.06 6.61 -1.61
N LYS A 162 -12.83 7.68 -1.46
CA LYS A 162 -12.51 8.78 -0.54
C LYS A 162 -12.46 8.32 0.92
N ASN A 163 -13.35 7.42 1.32
CA ASN A 163 -13.38 6.87 2.67
C ASN A 163 -12.21 5.91 2.93
N LEU A 164 -11.80 5.12 1.92
CA LEU A 164 -10.59 4.31 2.00
C LEU A 164 -9.34 5.18 2.21
N ASP A 165 -9.19 6.28 1.47
CA ASP A 165 -8.06 7.20 1.65
C ASP A 165 -8.05 7.84 3.05
N ARG A 166 -9.23 8.28 3.53
CA ARG A 166 -9.37 8.80 4.90
C ARG A 166 -9.01 7.77 5.95
N LEU A 167 -9.49 6.55 5.79
CA LEU A 167 -9.21 5.46 6.72
C LEU A 167 -7.71 5.13 6.72
N ARG A 168 -7.06 5.14 5.56
CA ARG A 168 -5.60 4.98 5.44
C ARG A 168 -4.82 6.07 6.16
N VAL A 169 -5.19 7.34 6.01
CA VAL A 169 -4.54 8.45 6.74
C VAL A 169 -4.73 8.29 8.26
N PHE A 170 -5.93 7.89 8.67
CA PHE A 170 -6.21 7.62 10.08
C PHE A 170 -5.37 6.45 10.63
N THR A 171 -5.31 5.31 9.93
CA THR A 171 -4.50 4.17 10.38
C THR A 171 -3.01 4.51 10.40
N TYR A 172 -2.51 5.26 9.42
CA TYR A 172 -1.14 5.76 9.43
C TYR A 172 -0.82 6.60 10.66
N THR A 173 -1.77 7.42 11.08
CA THR A 173 -1.61 8.25 12.28
C THR A 173 -1.52 7.35 13.51
N VAL A 174 -2.38 6.35 13.63
CA VAL A 174 -2.35 5.37 14.71
C VAL A 174 -1.05 4.55 14.69
N ASP A 175 -0.63 4.06 13.53
CA ASP A 175 0.61 3.30 13.36
C ASP A 175 1.83 4.14 13.75
N ALA A 176 1.88 5.40 13.29
CA ALA A 176 2.94 6.33 13.67
C ALA A 176 3.00 6.51 15.19
N PHE A 177 1.87 6.63 15.88
CA PHE A 177 1.87 6.70 17.35
C PHE A 177 2.37 5.42 18.01
N VAL A 178 1.97 4.23 17.52
CA VAL A 178 2.47 2.95 18.04
C VAL A 178 3.99 2.85 17.82
N CYS A 179 4.45 3.11 16.60
CA CYS A 179 5.86 3.08 16.23
C CYS A 179 6.70 4.06 17.05
N LEU A 180 6.26 5.31 17.21
CA LEU A 180 6.98 6.33 17.99
C LEU A 180 6.90 6.08 19.50
N SER A 181 5.89 5.34 19.99
CA SER A 181 5.83 4.95 21.41
C SER A 181 6.86 3.86 21.76
N VAL A 182 7.23 3.02 20.79
CA VAL A 182 8.21 1.94 20.98
C VAL A 182 9.61 2.38 20.58
N TYR A 183 9.74 2.98 19.40
CA TYR A 183 10.98 3.56 18.89
C TYR A 183 10.99 5.05 19.19
N SER A 184 11.11 5.38 20.49
CA SER A 184 11.03 6.79 20.90
C SER A 184 12.14 7.61 20.25
N PRO A 185 11.81 8.73 19.58
CA PRO A 185 12.80 9.59 18.95
C PRO A 185 13.56 10.47 19.95
N VAL A 186 13.27 10.35 21.26
CA VAL A 186 13.96 11.05 22.35
C VAL A 186 14.28 10.08 23.49
N ASP A 187 15.35 10.36 24.24
CA ASP A 187 15.84 9.44 25.29
C ASP A 187 14.86 9.24 26.45
N THR A 188 13.95 10.19 26.67
CA THR A 188 12.96 10.11 27.76
C THR A 188 11.86 9.09 27.49
N GLY A 189 11.71 8.62 26.25
CA GLY A 189 10.65 7.69 25.86
C GLY A 189 9.28 8.35 25.65
N LYS A 190 9.13 9.64 25.94
CA LYS A 190 7.83 10.34 25.90
C LYS A 190 7.62 11.08 24.59
N LEU A 191 6.45 10.91 23.98
CA LEU A 191 6.07 11.62 22.76
C LEU A 191 5.96 13.15 22.95
N GLU A 192 5.51 13.61 24.12
CA GLU A 192 5.40 15.04 24.42
C GLU A 192 6.77 15.73 24.38
N ASP A 193 7.79 15.09 24.95
CA ASP A 193 9.16 15.59 24.95
C ASP A 193 9.73 15.68 23.52
N PHE A 194 9.33 14.78 22.62
CA PHE A 194 9.71 14.85 21.21
C PHE A 194 9.16 16.10 20.52
N PHE A 195 7.87 16.39 20.69
CA PHE A 195 7.27 17.60 20.11
C PHE A 195 7.88 18.87 20.70
N TRP A 196 8.21 18.86 21.99
CA TRP A 196 8.91 19.97 22.65
C TRP A 196 10.33 20.17 22.10
N VAL A 197 11.08 19.08 21.91
CA VAL A 197 12.42 19.10 21.30
C VAL A 197 12.39 19.68 19.89
N ILE A 198 11.39 19.32 19.08
CA ILE A 198 11.20 19.91 17.74
C ILE A 198 10.86 21.40 17.85
N ALA A 199 9.92 21.78 18.73
CA ALA A 199 9.45 23.15 18.87
C ALA A 199 10.56 24.14 19.25
N ILE A 200 11.51 23.71 20.10
CA ILE A 200 12.65 24.53 20.53
C ILE A 200 13.87 24.37 19.61
N GLY A 201 13.83 23.43 18.65
CA GLY A 201 14.93 23.17 17.72
C GLY A 201 16.15 22.49 18.36
N GLN A 202 15.93 21.63 19.36
CA GLN A 202 17.01 20.87 20.03
C GLN A 202 17.37 19.59 19.28
N TRP A 203 17.76 19.69 18.00
CA TRP A 203 17.99 18.56 17.10
C TRP A 203 18.98 17.51 17.63
N GLN A 204 19.95 17.92 18.45
CA GLN A 204 20.92 17.04 19.09
C GLN A 204 20.33 16.03 20.09
N ARG A 205 19.08 16.25 20.55
CA ARG A 205 18.38 15.34 21.47
C ARG A 205 17.52 14.30 20.75
N ILE A 206 17.52 14.34 19.42
CA ILE A 206 16.78 13.40 18.59
C ILE A 206 17.62 12.14 18.39
N ASN A 207 17.07 11.01 18.76
CA ASN A 207 17.60 9.71 18.42
C ASN A 207 17.24 9.38 16.96
N TYR A 208 18.12 9.78 16.04
CA TYR A 208 17.94 9.56 14.60
C TYR A 208 17.84 8.08 14.23
N GLN A 209 18.48 7.18 14.98
CA GLN A 209 18.38 5.75 14.73
C GLN A 209 16.95 5.26 14.95
N ASN A 210 16.33 5.63 16.08
CA ASN A 210 14.93 5.26 16.35
C ASN A 210 13.97 5.90 15.34
N LEU A 211 14.23 7.16 14.96
CA LEU A 211 13.41 7.84 13.94
C LEU A 211 13.49 7.12 12.58
N VAL A 212 14.68 6.70 12.16
CA VAL A 212 14.89 5.92 10.93
C VAL A 212 14.23 4.54 11.02
N LEU A 213 14.32 3.87 12.18
CA LEU A 213 13.62 2.61 12.42
C LEU A 213 12.11 2.79 12.31
N SER A 214 11.52 3.80 12.96
CA SER A 214 10.09 4.12 12.81
C SER A 214 9.72 4.36 11.35
N PHE A 215 10.54 5.12 10.62
CA PHE A 215 10.30 5.38 9.20
C PHE A 215 10.30 4.10 8.36
N PHE A 216 11.28 3.22 8.55
CA PHE A 216 11.31 1.93 7.85
C PHE A 216 10.13 1.06 8.24
N THR A 217 9.76 1.04 9.53
CA THR A 217 8.59 0.29 9.98
C THR A 217 7.31 0.78 9.30
N LEU A 218 7.11 2.09 9.20
CA LEU A 218 5.90 2.65 8.59
C LEU A 218 5.82 2.42 7.06
N PHE A 219 6.94 2.47 6.34
CA PHE A 219 6.89 2.56 4.86
C PHE A 219 7.53 1.39 4.11
N ALA A 220 8.32 0.52 4.75
CA ALA A 220 9.05 -0.53 4.02
C ALA A 220 8.11 -1.51 3.29
N ILE A 221 7.02 -1.93 3.94
CA ILE A 221 6.08 -2.90 3.35
C ILE A 221 5.38 -2.31 2.14
N GLU A 222 4.93 -1.06 2.22
CA GLU A 222 4.30 -0.40 1.08
C GLU A 222 5.26 -0.20 -0.08
N ALA A 223 6.50 0.21 0.19
CA ALA A 223 7.53 0.37 -0.83
C ALA A 223 7.83 -0.97 -1.53
N ILE A 224 7.98 -2.05 -0.76
CA ILE A 224 8.21 -3.40 -1.30
C ILE A 224 7.00 -3.85 -2.11
N LEU A 225 5.77 -3.69 -1.58
CA LEU A 225 4.55 -4.06 -2.28
C LEU A 225 4.42 -3.31 -3.61
N TYR A 226 4.69 -2.00 -3.61
CA TYR A 226 4.70 -1.18 -4.81
C TYR A 226 5.69 -1.72 -5.85
N LEU A 227 6.90 -2.10 -5.42
CA LEU A 227 7.90 -2.72 -6.30
C LEU A 227 7.44 -4.09 -6.82
N VAL A 228 6.91 -4.97 -5.97
CA VAL A 228 6.39 -6.30 -6.35
C VAL A 228 5.34 -6.17 -7.45
N LEU A 229 4.37 -5.26 -7.27
CA LEU A 229 3.29 -5.04 -8.23
C LEU A 229 3.82 -4.50 -9.56
N ASN A 230 4.76 -3.55 -9.53
CA ASN A 230 5.36 -2.99 -10.74
C ASN A 230 6.23 -4.00 -11.49
N VAL A 231 7.02 -4.81 -10.78
CA VAL A 231 7.81 -5.89 -11.38
C VAL A 231 6.89 -6.92 -12.04
N GLY A 232 5.77 -7.28 -11.37
CA GLY A 232 4.76 -8.19 -11.93
C GLY A 232 4.15 -7.65 -13.23
N LYS A 233 3.75 -6.37 -13.25
CA LYS A 233 3.23 -5.69 -14.45
C LYS A 233 4.26 -5.65 -15.57
N LEU A 234 5.51 -5.29 -15.26
CA LEU A 234 6.58 -5.21 -16.24
C LEU A 234 6.87 -6.59 -16.86
N ALA A 235 6.95 -7.63 -16.04
CA ALA A 235 7.14 -9.01 -16.50
C ALA A 235 5.99 -9.47 -17.42
N PHE A 236 4.75 -9.12 -17.09
CA PHE A 236 3.59 -9.41 -17.95
C PHE A 236 3.66 -8.67 -19.29
N THR A 237 3.99 -7.38 -19.28
CA THR A 237 4.11 -6.55 -20.48
C THR A 237 5.21 -7.05 -21.41
N VAL A 238 6.39 -7.37 -20.87
CA VAL A 238 7.51 -7.95 -21.65
C VAL A 238 7.10 -9.29 -22.26
N LYS A 239 6.40 -10.14 -21.51
CA LYS A 239 5.88 -11.43 -22.04
C LYS A 239 4.91 -11.21 -23.19
N ARG A 240 4.03 -10.20 -23.11
CA ARG A 240 3.08 -9.85 -24.18
C ARG A 240 3.77 -9.29 -25.41
N ALA A 241 4.78 -8.44 -25.25
CA ALA A 241 5.55 -7.87 -26.36
C ALA A 241 6.45 -8.89 -27.07
N SER A 242 6.81 -9.99 -26.38
CA SER A 242 7.61 -11.08 -26.95
C SER A 242 6.80 -12.14 -27.73
N ARG A 243 5.48 -11.98 -27.83
CA ARG A 243 4.58 -12.83 -28.64
C ARG A 243 4.27 -12.14 -29.95
#